data_AF-A0A7X2D4V9-F1
#
_entry.id   AF-A0A7X2D4V9-F1
#
_cell.length_a   1.000
_cell.length_b   1.000
_cell.length_c   1.000
_cell.angle_alpha   90.00
_cell.angle_beta   90.00
_cell.angle_gamma   90.00
#
_symmetry.space_group_name_H-M   'P 1'
#
loop_
_entity.id
_entity.type
_entity.pdbx_description
1 polymer ?
#
loop_
_entity_poly.entity_id
_entity_poly.type
_entity_poly.pdbx_seq_one_letter_code
_entity_poly.pdbx_strand_id
1 'polypeptide(L)'
;MRALTPLPPKALLPVLVLIVGLGLAMPVWADSDPESGADDAPGAAYCAAVARDCGASCADSTEPGSAAAAACQARCAIERAACDTRDSLSGVEPWLSEKADRMDRFMDGFRSPDDEDGSDGGSDGGAMAEASCAARHDSCEMRCEIRHDDDAYGRAGCESKCAIDRATCEAGAGVETARPFIEREAERLQDFFGGFLEDDEAAPPPPPAWGEPNPDGTMDL
;
A
#
# COMPACT_ATOMS: atom_id res chain seq x y z
N MET A 1 -39.88 -51.59 41.89
CA MET A 1 -40.24 -50.99 40.58
C MET A 1 -39.29 -49.83 40.33
N ARG A 2 -38.31 -50.01 39.43
CA ARG A 2 -37.35 -48.95 39.04
C ARG A 2 -37.86 -48.34 37.74
N ALA A 3 -38.14 -47.04 37.75
CA ALA A 3 -38.55 -46.30 36.56
C ALA A 3 -37.31 -46.04 35.68
N LEU A 4 -37.39 -46.45 34.42
CA LEU A 4 -36.44 -46.09 33.36
C LEU A 4 -36.79 -44.68 32.88
N THR A 5 -35.86 -43.74 33.03
CA THR A 5 -35.95 -42.41 32.41
C THR A 5 -35.47 -42.47 30.95
N PRO A 6 -36.25 -41.97 29.97
CA PRO A 6 -35.83 -41.93 28.57
C PRO A 6 -34.78 -40.83 28.32
N LEU A 7 -33.77 -41.17 27.52
CA LEU A 7 -32.71 -40.30 27.02
C LEU A 7 -33.26 -39.18 26.11
N PRO A 8 -32.58 -38.02 26.03
CA PRO A 8 -33.03 -36.86 25.26
C PRO A 8 -32.90 -37.07 23.74
N PRO A 9 -33.79 -36.47 22.93
CA PRO A 9 -33.67 -36.48 21.48
C PRO A 9 -32.46 -35.61 21.06
N LYS A 10 -31.40 -36.28 20.61
CA LYS A 10 -30.36 -35.66 19.78
C LYS A 10 -31.02 -35.23 18.48
N ALA A 11 -31.45 -33.97 18.43
CA ALA A 11 -31.83 -33.31 17.20
C ALA A 11 -30.58 -33.20 16.31
N LEU A 12 -30.62 -34.01 15.26
CA LEU A 12 -29.83 -33.88 14.06
C LEU A 12 -29.95 -32.46 13.46
N LEU A 13 -28.81 -31.88 13.08
CA LEU A 13 -28.52 -31.04 11.89
C LEU A 13 -27.48 -29.94 12.23
N PRO A 14 -26.63 -29.50 11.29
CA PRO A 14 -26.01 -30.20 10.15
C PRO A 14 -24.47 -30.11 10.20
N VAL A 15 -23.81 -31.20 9.84
CA VAL A 15 -22.43 -31.20 9.34
C VAL A 15 -22.47 -30.67 7.91
N LEU A 16 -22.30 -29.37 7.72
CA LEU A 16 -22.05 -28.77 6.40
C LEU A 16 -21.27 -27.46 6.56
N VAL A 17 -20.05 -27.58 7.07
CA VAL A 17 -18.98 -26.59 6.89
C VAL A 17 -17.79 -27.35 6.35
N LEU A 18 -17.84 -27.67 5.06
CA LEU A 18 -16.72 -28.21 4.32
C LEU A 18 -16.51 -27.32 3.10
N ILE A 19 -15.32 -26.72 3.05
CA ILE A 19 -14.64 -26.17 1.87
C ILE A 19 -15.05 -24.75 1.43
N VAL A 20 -14.71 -23.74 2.24
CA VAL A 20 -14.21 -22.43 1.74
C VAL A 20 -13.08 -22.00 2.68
N GLY A 21 -11.92 -22.64 2.58
CA GLY A 21 -10.84 -22.42 3.57
C GLY A 21 -9.47 -22.95 3.21
N LEU A 22 -9.15 -23.09 1.92
CA LEU A 22 -7.83 -23.52 1.44
C LEU A 22 -7.54 -22.81 0.11
N GLY A 23 -7.23 -21.51 0.18
CA GLY A 23 -6.96 -20.74 -1.04
C GLY A 23 -6.25 -19.39 -0.90
N LEU A 24 -5.95 -18.89 0.31
CA LEU A 24 -5.30 -17.57 0.48
C LEU A 24 -4.19 -17.53 1.52
N ALA A 25 -3.50 -18.64 1.77
CA ALA A 25 -2.23 -18.62 2.49
C ALA A 25 -1.26 -19.61 1.82
N MET A 26 -0.84 -19.27 0.60
CA MET A 26 0.53 -19.64 0.26
C MET A 26 1.40 -18.65 1.03
N PRO A 27 2.21 -19.10 2.02
CA PRO A 27 3.30 -18.27 2.48
C PRO A 27 4.16 -18.02 1.24
N VAL A 28 4.15 -16.79 0.73
CA VAL A 28 5.12 -16.34 -0.28
C VAL A 28 6.47 -16.12 0.42
N TRP A 29 6.91 -17.14 1.14
CA TRP A 29 8.28 -17.30 1.57
C TRP A 29 8.77 -18.36 0.60
N ALA A 30 8.98 -17.91 -0.64
CA ALA A 30 9.70 -18.70 -1.61
C ALA A 30 11.00 -19.13 -0.94
N ASP A 31 11.20 -20.43 -0.79
CA ASP A 31 12.54 -21.01 -0.73
C ASP A 31 13.21 -20.59 -2.04
N SER A 32 13.83 -19.41 -2.02
CA SER A 32 14.72 -18.96 -3.07
C SER A 32 15.97 -19.83 -2.96
N ASP A 33 16.06 -20.84 -3.82
CA ASP A 33 17.29 -21.58 -4.06
C ASP A 33 18.46 -20.58 -4.24
N PRO A 34 19.48 -20.59 -3.36
CA PRO A 34 20.55 -19.58 -3.35
C PRO A 34 21.59 -19.75 -4.48
N GLU A 35 21.27 -20.43 -5.59
CA GLU A 35 22.25 -20.83 -6.61
C GLU A 35 22.18 -20.08 -7.96
N SER A 36 21.29 -19.09 -8.14
CA SER A 36 21.45 -18.15 -9.26
C SER A 36 22.17 -16.91 -8.78
N GLY A 37 23.42 -16.72 -9.24
CA GLY A 37 24.29 -15.57 -8.99
C GLY A 37 23.70 -14.26 -9.52
N ALA A 38 22.64 -13.79 -8.87
CA ALA A 38 22.25 -12.40 -8.88
C ALA A 38 23.31 -11.68 -8.03
N ASP A 39 24.03 -10.77 -8.65
CA ASP A 39 24.81 -9.76 -7.94
C ASP A 39 23.85 -8.98 -7.03
N ASP A 40 23.69 -9.45 -5.80
CA ASP A 40 22.85 -8.84 -4.77
C ASP A 40 23.29 -7.38 -4.63
N ALA A 41 22.41 -6.45 -5.00
CA ALA A 41 22.59 -5.05 -4.67
C ALA A 41 22.84 -5.00 -3.14
N PRO A 42 23.90 -4.32 -2.68
CA PRO A 42 24.31 -4.36 -1.28
C PRO A 42 23.20 -3.95 -0.29
N GLY A 43 22.17 -3.23 -0.76
CA GLY A 43 21.00 -2.90 0.05
C GLY A 43 20.00 -4.04 0.27
N ALA A 44 19.82 -4.97 -0.67
CA ALA A 44 18.91 -6.11 -0.49
C ALA A 44 19.35 -7.02 0.67
N ALA A 45 20.66 -7.30 0.76
CA ALA A 45 21.24 -8.05 1.86
C ALA A 45 21.08 -7.33 3.21
N TYR A 46 21.22 -5.99 3.21
CA TYR A 46 21.01 -5.16 4.39
C TYR A 46 19.55 -5.17 4.85
N CYS A 47 18.59 -4.96 3.94
CA CYS A 47 17.17 -4.97 4.23
C CYS A 47 16.72 -6.35 4.75
N ALA A 48 17.25 -7.43 4.19
CA ALA A 48 16.99 -8.78 4.68
C ALA A 48 17.55 -9.02 6.09
N ALA A 49 18.72 -8.47 6.42
CA ALA A 49 19.31 -8.57 7.75
C ALA A 49 18.47 -7.81 8.80
N VAL A 50 18.08 -6.57 8.51
CA VAL A 50 17.24 -5.75 9.41
C VAL A 50 15.88 -6.42 9.66
N ALA A 51 15.24 -6.96 8.62
CA ALA A 51 13.97 -7.67 8.76
C ALA A 51 14.09 -8.92 9.65
N ARG A 52 15.21 -9.64 9.54
CA ARG A 52 15.51 -10.82 10.37
C ARG A 52 15.69 -10.45 11.84
N ASP A 53 16.46 -9.40 12.11
CA ASP A 53 16.68 -8.89 13.48
C ASP A 53 15.37 -8.38 14.11
N CYS A 54 14.54 -7.69 13.33
CA CYS A 54 13.20 -7.28 13.76
C CYS A 54 12.33 -8.50 14.13
N GLY A 55 12.32 -9.53 13.28
CA GLY A 55 11.59 -10.77 13.54
C GLY A 55 12.06 -11.49 14.81
N ALA A 56 13.38 -11.53 15.05
CA ALA A 56 13.97 -12.11 16.26
C ALA A 56 13.57 -11.32 17.51
N SER A 57 13.67 -9.98 17.46
CA SER A 57 13.24 -9.12 18.56
C SER A 57 11.75 -9.29 18.87
N CYS A 58 10.89 -9.43 17.85
CA CYS A 58 9.48 -9.69 18.04
C CYS A 58 9.22 -11.04 18.73
N ALA A 59 9.97 -12.07 18.36
CA ALA A 59 9.84 -13.40 18.97
C ALA A 59 10.24 -13.39 20.45
N ASP A 60 11.23 -12.60 20.83
CA ASP A 60 11.67 -12.46 22.23
C ASP A 60 10.72 -11.59 23.06
N SER A 61 10.07 -10.59 22.44
CA SER A 61 9.23 -9.61 23.14
C SER A 61 7.75 -9.97 23.20
N THR A 62 7.30 -11.01 22.50
CA THR A 62 5.87 -11.36 22.40
C THR A 62 5.61 -12.85 22.59
N GLU A 63 4.46 -13.19 23.16
CA GLU A 63 4.06 -14.58 23.31
C GLU A 63 3.69 -15.18 21.93
N PRO A 64 4.21 -16.36 21.55
CA PRO A 64 3.89 -16.99 20.28
C PRO A 64 2.38 -17.20 20.10
N GLY A 65 1.87 -16.76 18.95
CA GLY A 65 0.44 -16.86 18.61
C GLY A 65 -0.46 -15.76 19.19
N SER A 66 0.10 -14.81 19.96
CA SER A 66 -0.64 -13.64 20.41
C SER A 66 -0.92 -12.64 19.28
N ALA A 67 -1.96 -11.81 19.46
CA ALA A 67 -2.22 -10.69 18.55
C ALA A 67 -1.04 -9.70 18.50
N ALA A 68 -0.31 -9.54 19.60
CA ALA A 68 0.91 -8.73 19.65
C ALA A 68 2.03 -9.30 18.77
N ALA A 69 2.22 -10.62 18.77
CA ALA A 69 3.19 -11.28 17.89
C ALA A 69 2.84 -11.08 16.41
N ALA A 70 1.56 -11.23 16.04
CA ALA A 70 1.10 -11.01 14.68
C ALA A 70 1.27 -9.55 14.23
N ALA A 71 0.94 -8.58 15.08
CA ALA A 71 1.14 -7.16 14.79
C ALA A 71 2.63 -6.80 14.65
N CYS A 72 3.49 -7.37 15.50
CA CYS A 72 4.93 -7.16 15.45
C CYS A 72 5.53 -7.71 14.14
N GLN A 73 5.16 -8.93 13.75
CA GLN A 73 5.57 -9.52 12.47
C GLN A 73 5.08 -8.71 11.26
N ALA A 74 3.83 -8.23 11.29
CA ALA A 74 3.29 -7.38 10.23
C ALA A 74 4.10 -6.09 10.08
N ARG A 75 4.48 -5.46 11.19
CA ARG A 75 5.33 -4.26 11.17
C ARG A 75 6.71 -4.54 10.58
N CYS A 76 7.38 -5.63 10.97
CA CYS A 76 8.67 -6.00 10.39
C CYS A 76 8.58 -6.25 8.87
N ALA A 77 7.47 -6.84 8.40
CA ALA A 77 7.24 -7.04 6.97
C ALA A 77 7.06 -5.72 6.22
N ILE A 78 6.34 -4.74 6.81
CA ILE A 78 6.19 -3.39 6.25
C ILE A 78 7.54 -2.68 6.19
N GLU A 79 8.33 -2.73 7.26
CA GLU A 79 9.66 -2.10 7.32
C GLU A 79 10.62 -2.72 6.30
N ARG A 80 10.54 -4.04 6.09
CA ARG A 80 11.26 -4.71 5.00
C ARG A 80 10.84 -4.19 3.63
N ALA A 81 9.54 -4.19 3.34
CA ALA A 81 9.03 -3.73 2.05
C ALA A 81 9.41 -2.27 1.77
N ALA A 82 9.39 -1.41 2.80
CA ALA A 82 9.85 -0.04 2.71
C ALA A 82 11.36 0.05 2.42
N CYS A 83 12.18 -0.79 3.06
CA CYS A 83 13.61 -0.86 2.82
C CYS A 83 13.92 -1.32 1.38
N ASP A 84 13.30 -2.40 0.92
CA ASP A 84 13.46 -2.94 -0.45
C ASP A 84 13.04 -1.90 -1.50
N THR A 85 11.97 -1.15 -1.23
CA THR A 85 11.51 -0.04 -2.08
C THR A 85 12.55 1.08 -2.11
N ARG A 86 13.09 1.48 -0.94
CA ARG A 86 14.05 2.58 -0.85
C ARG A 86 15.38 2.24 -1.52
N ASP A 87 15.84 0.99 -1.41
CA ASP A 87 17.02 0.50 -2.11
C ASP A 87 16.82 0.54 -3.63
N SER A 88 15.67 0.03 -4.11
CA SER A 88 15.29 0.09 -5.52
C SER A 88 15.23 1.52 -6.05
N LEU A 89 14.77 2.47 -5.22
CA LEU A 89 14.70 3.89 -5.57
C LEU A 89 16.08 4.58 -5.57
N SER A 90 17.03 4.11 -4.76
CA SER A 90 18.38 4.71 -4.68
C SER A 90 19.18 4.57 -5.98
N GLY A 91 18.97 3.46 -6.73
CA GLY A 91 19.59 3.26 -8.05
C GLY A 91 19.01 4.15 -9.15
N VAL A 92 17.78 4.62 -8.97
CA VAL A 92 17.09 5.52 -9.91
C VAL A 92 17.00 6.95 -9.40
N GLU A 93 17.63 7.28 -8.25
CA GLU A 93 17.54 8.59 -7.61
C GLU A 93 17.89 9.76 -8.56
N PRO A 94 18.94 9.68 -9.41
CA PRO A 94 19.24 10.75 -10.39
C PRO A 94 18.15 10.93 -11.46
N TRP A 95 17.57 9.81 -11.91
CA TRP A 95 16.48 9.82 -12.90
C TRP A 95 15.15 10.27 -12.26
N LEU A 96 14.90 9.86 -11.02
CA LEU A 96 13.74 10.27 -10.23
C LEU A 96 13.81 11.73 -9.83
N SER A 97 14.99 12.29 -9.51
CA SER A 97 15.11 13.72 -9.24
C SER A 97 14.79 14.55 -10.47
N GLU A 98 15.25 14.13 -11.66
CA GLU A 98 14.91 14.81 -12.91
C GLU A 98 13.40 14.72 -13.22
N LYS A 99 12.78 13.56 -12.95
CA LYS A 99 11.33 13.36 -13.12
C LYS A 99 10.51 14.07 -12.05
N ALA A 100 10.99 14.15 -10.81
CA ALA A 100 10.36 14.87 -9.71
C ALA A 100 10.36 16.37 -9.98
N ASP A 101 11.46 16.96 -10.45
CA ASP A 101 11.51 18.37 -10.85
C ASP A 101 10.55 18.67 -12.02
N ARG A 102 10.41 17.72 -12.95
CA ARG A 102 9.46 17.84 -14.07
C ARG A 102 8.01 17.71 -13.61
N MET A 103 7.74 16.81 -12.67
CA MET A 103 6.43 16.63 -12.05
C MET A 103 6.06 17.83 -11.19
N ASP A 104 6.99 18.38 -10.42
CA ASP A 104 6.80 19.56 -9.58
C ASP A 104 6.51 20.79 -10.43
N ARG A 105 7.26 21.00 -11.51
CA ARG A 105 6.98 22.05 -12.51
C ARG A 105 5.64 21.87 -13.22
N PHE A 106 5.23 20.63 -13.45
CA PHE A 106 3.91 20.30 -13.99
C PHE A 106 2.80 20.58 -12.97
N MET A 107 3.00 20.21 -11.70
CA MET A 107 2.06 20.44 -10.60
C MET A 107 1.93 21.92 -10.23
N ASP A 108 3.02 22.68 -10.31
CA ASP A 108 3.00 24.15 -10.25
C ASP A 108 2.23 24.77 -11.41
N GLY A 109 2.16 24.11 -12.57
CA GLY A 109 1.31 24.53 -13.68
C GLY A 109 -0.19 24.46 -13.37
N PHE A 110 -0.61 23.64 -12.39
CA PHE A 110 -2.00 23.62 -11.89
C PHE A 110 -2.25 24.64 -10.78
N ARG A 111 -1.19 25.19 -10.16
CA ARG A 111 -1.29 26.31 -9.24
C ARG A 111 -1.32 27.59 -10.08
N SER A 112 -2.53 28.01 -10.46
CA SER A 112 -2.72 29.25 -11.23
C SER A 112 -2.03 30.43 -10.52
N PRO A 113 -1.18 31.22 -11.19
CA PRO A 113 -0.55 32.43 -10.63
C PRO A 113 -1.50 33.57 -10.27
N ASP A 114 -2.82 33.37 -10.35
CA ASP A 114 -3.82 34.44 -10.33
C ASP A 114 -4.75 34.41 -9.08
N ASP A 115 -4.34 33.75 -7.99
CA ASP A 115 -5.06 33.79 -6.70
C ASP A 115 -4.62 34.97 -5.79
N GLU A 116 -4.34 36.16 -6.37
CA GLU A 116 -4.24 37.41 -5.60
C GLU A 116 -5.53 38.25 -5.59
N ASP A 117 -6.57 37.85 -6.34
CA ASP A 117 -7.86 38.56 -6.32
C ASP A 117 -8.95 37.71 -5.65
N GLY A 118 -9.33 38.14 -4.43
CA GLY A 118 -10.31 37.50 -3.57
C GLY A 118 -11.64 37.17 -4.25
N SER A 119 -11.75 35.94 -4.71
CA SER A 119 -12.96 35.39 -5.30
C SER A 119 -13.60 34.42 -4.31
N ASP A 120 -14.60 34.93 -3.59
CA ASP A 120 -15.57 34.20 -2.77
C ASP A 120 -16.44 33.26 -3.64
N GLY A 121 -15.80 32.30 -4.32
CA GLY A 121 -16.43 31.26 -5.11
C GLY A 121 -16.69 30.02 -4.25
N GLY A 122 -17.85 30.00 -3.59
CA GLY A 122 -18.27 28.98 -2.64
C GLY A 122 -18.01 27.53 -3.07
N SER A 123 -17.05 26.90 -2.39
CA SER A 123 -16.97 25.45 -2.21
C SER A 123 -17.50 25.08 -0.83
N ASP A 124 -18.77 25.39 -0.58
CA ASP A 124 -19.46 25.07 0.68
C ASP A 124 -19.57 23.54 0.88
N GLY A 125 -19.34 22.75 -0.17
CA GLY A 125 -19.35 21.28 -0.13
C GLY A 125 -18.12 20.66 0.53
N GLY A 126 -16.92 21.23 0.33
CA GLY A 126 -15.66 20.70 0.88
C GLY A 126 -15.54 20.93 2.38
N ALA A 127 -15.86 22.16 2.83
CA ALA A 127 -15.82 22.53 4.24
C ALA A 127 -16.82 21.72 5.10
N MET A 128 -17.99 21.40 4.54
CA MET A 128 -18.98 20.57 5.23
C MET A 128 -18.58 19.09 5.29
N ALA A 129 -17.87 18.59 4.27
CA ALA A 129 -17.33 17.23 4.26
C ALA A 129 -16.16 17.08 5.25
N GLU A 130 -15.21 18.01 5.27
CA GLU A 130 -14.12 18.05 6.27
C GLU A 130 -14.65 18.14 7.70
N ALA A 131 -15.62 19.03 7.95
CA ALA A 131 -16.26 19.14 9.26
C ALA A 131 -16.93 17.82 9.67
N SER A 132 -17.50 17.07 8.73
CA SER A 132 -18.10 15.76 8.99
C SER A 132 -17.06 14.67 9.29
N CYS A 133 -15.88 14.74 8.66
CA CYS A 133 -14.77 13.80 8.90
C CYS A 133 -14.11 14.05 10.26
N ALA A 134 -13.87 15.31 10.63
CA ALA A 134 -13.35 15.69 11.93
C ALA A 134 -14.29 15.26 13.07
N ALA A 135 -15.60 15.53 12.96
CA ALA A 135 -16.56 15.10 13.97
C ALA A 135 -16.64 13.57 14.13
N ARG A 136 -16.46 12.82 13.03
CA ARG A 136 -16.37 11.34 13.07
C ARG A 136 -15.10 10.84 13.74
N HIS A 137 -13.98 11.51 13.51
CA HIS A 137 -12.71 11.24 14.16
C HIS A 137 -12.81 11.43 15.67
N ASP A 138 -13.29 12.58 16.13
CA ASP A 138 -13.43 12.88 17.56
C ASP A 138 -14.38 11.89 18.26
N SER A 139 -15.48 11.53 17.60
CA SER A 139 -16.39 10.49 18.09
C SER A 139 -15.74 9.11 18.15
N CYS A 140 -14.81 8.81 17.24
CA CYS A 140 -14.05 7.56 17.24
C CYS A 140 -13.04 7.53 18.39
N GLU A 141 -12.25 8.59 18.57
CA GLU A 141 -11.27 8.71 19.66
C GLU A 141 -11.94 8.59 21.02
N MET A 142 -13.06 9.29 21.25
CA MET A 142 -13.81 9.20 22.50
C MET A 142 -14.31 7.78 22.79
N ARG A 143 -14.72 7.02 21.76
CA ARG A 143 -15.10 5.61 21.94
C ARG A 143 -13.90 4.72 22.25
N CYS A 144 -12.72 5.05 21.73
CA CYS A 144 -11.48 4.35 22.06
C CYS A 144 -11.08 4.59 23.51
N GLU A 145 -11.16 5.84 23.98
CA GLU A 145 -10.89 6.21 25.37
C GLU A 145 -11.82 5.47 26.34
N ILE A 146 -13.13 5.44 26.07
CA ILE A 146 -14.11 4.75 26.93
C ILE A 146 -13.92 3.22 26.91
N ARG A 147 -13.54 2.64 25.76
CA ARG A 147 -13.39 1.18 25.63
C ARG A 147 -12.07 0.66 26.20
N HIS A 148 -11.04 1.50 26.20
CA HIS A 148 -9.67 1.16 26.59
C HIS A 148 -9.18 2.17 27.65
N ASP A 149 -9.93 2.31 28.74
CA ASP A 149 -9.60 3.26 29.81
C ASP A 149 -8.37 2.81 30.60
N ASP A 150 -8.21 1.49 30.78
CA ASP A 150 -7.09 0.86 31.50
C ASP A 150 -6.06 0.15 30.58
N ASP A 151 -6.31 0.06 29.27
CA ASP A 151 -5.44 -0.59 28.28
C ASP A 151 -4.81 0.41 27.31
N ALA A 152 -3.62 0.90 27.64
CA ALA A 152 -2.90 1.87 26.82
C ALA A 152 -2.55 1.35 25.41
N TYR A 153 -2.28 0.05 25.26
CA TYR A 153 -1.96 -0.53 23.94
C TYR A 153 -3.21 -0.70 23.09
N GLY A 154 -4.31 -1.18 23.68
CA GLY A 154 -5.61 -1.22 23.03
C GLY A 154 -6.09 0.16 22.60
N ARG A 155 -5.89 1.18 23.44
CA ARG A 155 -6.20 2.58 23.11
C ARG A 155 -5.42 3.08 21.90
N ALA A 156 -4.09 2.95 21.90
CA ALA A 156 -3.24 3.39 20.79
C ALA A 156 -3.58 2.67 19.47
N GLY A 157 -3.88 1.36 19.51
CA GLY A 157 -4.34 0.62 18.34
C GLY A 157 -5.70 1.10 17.81
N CYS A 158 -6.63 1.40 18.71
CA CYS A 158 -7.95 1.94 18.38
C CYS A 158 -7.86 3.36 17.77
N GLU A 159 -7.08 4.25 18.37
CA GLU A 159 -6.83 5.62 17.87
C GLU A 159 -6.17 5.62 16.49
N SER A 160 -5.21 4.72 16.26
CA SER A 160 -4.57 4.55 14.94
C SER A 160 -5.59 4.23 13.85
N LYS A 161 -6.59 3.40 14.15
CA LYS A 161 -7.69 3.12 13.23
C LYS A 161 -8.55 4.37 12.97
N CYS A 162 -8.86 5.15 14.00
CA CYS A 162 -9.60 6.41 13.85
C CYS A 162 -8.87 7.39 12.92
N ALA A 163 -7.55 7.51 13.05
CA ALA A 163 -6.73 8.35 12.19
C ALA A 163 -6.78 7.90 10.71
N ILE A 164 -6.72 6.58 10.46
CA ILE A 164 -6.87 6.02 9.10
C ILE A 164 -8.28 6.28 8.55
N ASP A 165 -9.32 6.07 9.36
CA ASP A 165 -10.71 6.30 8.96
C ASP A 165 -10.96 7.81 8.65
N ARG A 166 -10.29 8.71 9.36
CA ARG A 166 -10.30 10.15 9.05
C ARG A 166 -9.61 10.46 7.73
N ALA A 167 -8.38 9.96 7.55
CA ALA A 167 -7.61 10.21 6.34
C ALA A 167 -8.34 9.69 5.09
N THR A 168 -9.00 8.53 5.19
CA THR A 168 -9.82 7.98 4.10
C THR A 168 -11.11 8.78 3.86
N CYS A 169 -11.74 9.31 4.92
CA CYS A 169 -12.89 10.22 4.79
C CYS A 169 -12.50 11.52 4.07
N GLU A 170 -11.40 12.16 4.48
CA GLU A 170 -10.87 13.38 3.89
C GLU A 170 -10.43 13.15 2.44
N ALA A 171 -9.73 12.04 2.16
CA ALA A 171 -9.38 11.64 0.80
C ALA A 171 -10.62 11.42 -0.07
N GLY A 172 -11.66 10.74 0.45
CA GLY A 172 -12.91 10.53 -0.27
C GLY A 172 -13.67 11.83 -0.57
N ALA A 173 -13.73 12.75 0.41
CA ALA A 173 -14.32 14.07 0.22
C ALA A 173 -13.56 14.91 -0.80
N GLY A 174 -12.22 14.83 -0.79
CA GLY A 174 -11.36 15.45 -1.79
C GLY A 174 -11.59 14.87 -3.17
N VAL A 175 -11.68 13.55 -3.30
CA VAL A 175 -11.93 12.85 -4.58
C VAL A 175 -13.30 13.20 -5.17
N GLU A 176 -14.38 13.20 -4.38
CA GLU A 176 -15.70 13.59 -4.90
C GLU A 176 -15.76 15.06 -5.34
N THR A 177 -15.09 15.94 -4.59
CA THR A 177 -14.98 17.36 -4.94
C THR A 177 -14.13 17.56 -6.20
N ALA A 178 -13.03 16.82 -6.32
CA ALA A 178 -12.12 16.86 -7.44
C ALA A 178 -12.62 16.04 -8.64
N ARG A 179 -13.64 15.20 -8.49
CA ARG A 179 -14.12 14.27 -9.52
C ARG A 179 -14.35 14.93 -10.88
N PRO A 180 -15.09 16.06 -11.00
CA PRO A 180 -15.26 16.71 -12.30
C PRO A 180 -13.98 17.29 -12.88
N PHE A 181 -12.99 17.63 -12.04
CA PHE A 181 -11.66 18.04 -12.51
C PHE A 181 -10.84 16.83 -12.98
N ILE A 182 -10.85 15.74 -12.21
CA ILE A 182 -10.19 14.48 -12.53
C ILE A 182 -10.75 13.88 -13.83
N GLU A 183 -12.07 13.86 -14.01
CA GLU A 183 -12.72 13.38 -15.24
C GLU A 183 -12.23 14.18 -16.46
N ARG A 184 -12.19 15.53 -16.37
CA ARG A 184 -11.68 16.37 -17.47
C ARG A 184 -10.21 16.14 -17.78
N GLU A 185 -9.36 16.05 -16.76
CA GLU A 185 -7.92 15.83 -16.98
C GLU A 185 -7.64 14.39 -17.43
N ALA A 186 -8.45 13.41 -17.02
CA ALA A 186 -8.37 12.05 -17.52
C ALA A 186 -8.76 11.97 -19.01
N GLU A 187 -9.81 12.68 -19.44
CA GLU A 187 -10.15 12.81 -20.87
C GLU A 187 -9.02 13.48 -21.65
N ARG A 188 -8.47 14.58 -21.14
CA ARG A 188 -7.34 15.28 -21.77
C ARG A 188 -6.09 14.42 -21.88
N LEU A 189 -5.81 13.61 -20.87
CA LEU A 189 -4.70 12.67 -20.86
C LEU A 189 -4.94 11.51 -21.84
N GLN A 190 -6.17 10.99 -21.91
CA GLN A 190 -6.54 10.00 -22.93
C GLN A 190 -6.40 10.54 -24.34
N ASP A 191 -6.83 11.77 -24.62
CA ASP A 191 -6.66 12.41 -25.93
C ASP A 191 -5.18 12.59 -26.27
N PHE A 192 -4.35 13.00 -25.30
CA PHE A 192 -2.91 13.12 -25.48
C PHE A 192 -2.26 11.77 -25.85
N PHE A 193 -2.59 10.70 -25.12
CA PHE A 193 -2.06 9.37 -25.42
C PHE A 193 -2.67 8.76 -26.68
N GLY A 194 -3.93 9.04 -26.99
CA GLY A 194 -4.59 8.64 -28.24
C GLY A 194 -3.87 9.21 -29.45
N GLY A 195 -3.57 10.51 -29.43
CA GLY A 195 -2.76 11.15 -30.47
C GLY A 195 -1.35 10.57 -30.61
N PHE A 196 -0.72 10.16 -29.49
CA PHE A 196 0.60 9.52 -29.52
C PHE A 196 0.56 8.09 -30.10
N LEU A 197 -0.55 7.37 -29.93
CA LEU A 197 -0.71 5.98 -30.39
C LEU A 197 -1.29 5.86 -31.80
N GLU A 198 -1.98 6.90 -32.28
CA GLU A 198 -2.57 6.96 -33.64
C GLU A 198 -1.63 7.54 -34.69
N ASP A 199 -0.60 8.28 -34.28
CA ASP A 199 0.55 8.52 -35.17
C ASP A 199 1.28 7.18 -35.31
N ASP A 200 1.00 6.47 -36.42
CA ASP A 200 1.73 5.29 -36.90
C ASP A 200 3.23 5.61 -36.96
N GLU A 201 3.91 5.49 -35.82
CA GLU A 201 5.35 5.55 -35.71
C GLU A 201 5.89 4.47 -36.65
N ALA A 202 6.60 4.92 -37.68
CA ALA A 202 7.46 4.06 -38.48
C ALA A 202 8.21 3.16 -37.50
N ALA A 203 8.09 1.83 -37.69
CA ALA A 203 8.61 0.82 -36.79
C ALA A 203 10.00 1.26 -36.26
N PRO A 204 10.24 1.21 -34.94
CA PRO A 204 11.51 1.65 -34.37
C PRO A 204 12.64 1.01 -35.19
N PRO A 205 13.68 1.78 -35.58
CA PRO A 205 14.76 1.22 -36.36
C PRO A 205 15.24 -0.04 -35.64
N PRO A 206 15.49 -1.14 -36.37
CA PRO A 206 15.89 -2.39 -35.75
C PRO A 206 17.03 -2.09 -34.78
N PRO A 207 17.00 -2.65 -33.56
CA PRO A 207 18.09 -2.43 -32.61
C PRO A 207 19.40 -2.72 -33.33
N PRO A 208 20.47 -1.92 -33.11
CA PRO A 208 21.76 -2.19 -33.73
C PRO A 208 22.06 -3.67 -33.49
N ALA A 209 22.37 -4.39 -34.56
CA ALA A 209 22.78 -5.78 -34.43
C ALA A 209 23.97 -5.77 -33.47
N TRP A 210 23.75 -6.25 -32.24
CA TRP A 210 24.83 -6.53 -31.31
C TRP A 210 25.81 -7.37 -32.10
N GLY A 211 27.03 -6.85 -32.26
CA GLY A 211 28.00 -7.33 -33.23
C GLY A 211 28.07 -8.85 -33.22
N GLU A 212 28.23 -9.45 -34.40
CA GLU A 212 28.63 -10.84 -34.48
C GLU A 212 29.81 -11.04 -33.52
N PRO A 213 29.78 -12.06 -32.65
CA PRO A 213 30.86 -12.32 -31.71
C PRO A 213 32.19 -12.30 -32.46
N ASN A 214 33.14 -11.50 -31.97
CA ASN A 214 34.49 -11.56 -32.50
C ASN A 214 34.98 -13.02 -32.42
N PRO A 215 35.83 -13.50 -33.35
CA PRO A 215 36.31 -14.88 -33.35
C PRO A 215 37.06 -15.29 -32.08
N ASP A 216 37.34 -14.34 -31.17
CA ASP A 216 37.94 -14.55 -29.86
C ASP A 216 36.92 -14.58 -28.69
N GLY A 217 35.62 -14.45 -28.96
CA GLY A 217 34.55 -14.49 -27.96
C GLY A 217 34.30 -13.18 -27.22
N THR A 218 34.91 -12.07 -27.65
CA THR A 218 34.67 -10.74 -27.06
C THR A 218 33.54 -10.01 -27.77
N MET A 219 32.82 -9.14 -27.03
CA MET A 219 31.89 -8.16 -27.58
C MET A 219 32.60 -6.81 -27.63
N ASP A 220 32.68 -6.18 -28.79
CA ASP A 220 33.09 -4.77 -28.89
C ASP A 220 31.96 -3.91 -28.29
N LEU A 221 32.27 -3.24 -27.18
CA LEU A 221 31.42 -2.26 -26.50
C LEU A 221 31.49 -0.89 -27.19
#